data_AF-A0A1A9ZVQ6-F1
#
_entry.id   AF-A0A1A9ZVQ6-F1
#
_cell.length_a   1.000
_cell.length_b   1.000
_cell.length_c   1.000
_cell.angle_alpha   90.00
_cell.angle_beta   90.00
_cell.angle_gamma   90.00
#
_symmetry.space_group_name_H-M   'P 1'
#
loop_
_entity.id
_entity.type
_entity.pdbx_description
1 polymer ?
#
loop_
_entity_poly.entity_id
_entity_poly.type
_entity_poly.pdbx_seq_one_letter_code
_entity_poly.pdbx_strand_id
1 'polypeptide(L)'
;MSSAETNTSRKLHQFIPLYGNTKVTFEVKDCEQAYLVLSKIPKENNDMYEVVIGGESNGKSFIKKKGNKCDVTEISTNVLLKCCEFLLSFENHLISIGVKDLGKPFISHLATKSFELNFISIDCGDTGTWILSPLRFEKPIELVTPKESSYQFFRVNEDRRFHFEVRCSRDVQLALTKTPTVADPIYEIVIGGWRNRRSAIRKNRKKIVASVSTPDILNENNFVEFWISFKNNTIVVSSREYKRRLFMVHRVDKLPDFLFLGVRTGSHATGTWKLYALPLRMALPAGITLNVPALTERSYSDKVTIRRGRRQNALKSPKSFM
;
A
#
# COMPACT_ATOMS: atom_id res chain seq x y z
N MET A 1 21.58 -15.45 36.99
CA MET A 1 20.84 -16.52 36.29
C MET A 1 20.05 -15.88 35.15
N SER A 2 20.01 -16.59 34.03
CA SER A 2 19.82 -16.14 32.65
C SER A 2 18.63 -15.19 32.39
N SER A 3 18.90 -14.11 31.66
CA SER A 3 17.92 -13.24 31.02
C SER A 3 17.21 -13.99 29.89
N ALA A 4 15.91 -14.20 30.06
CA ALA A 4 15.05 -14.69 28.98
C ALA A 4 14.95 -13.62 27.88
N GLU A 5 15.78 -13.74 26.85
CA GLU A 5 15.45 -13.20 25.54
C GLU A 5 14.24 -14.00 25.02
N THR A 6 13.05 -13.44 25.17
CA THR A 6 11.86 -13.92 24.47
C THR A 6 12.10 -13.70 22.98
N ASN A 7 12.63 -14.75 22.35
CA ASN A 7 12.83 -14.86 20.92
C ASN A 7 11.46 -15.14 20.26
N THR A 8 10.55 -14.17 20.32
CA THR A 8 9.41 -14.13 19.41
C THR A 8 9.98 -13.82 18.03
N SER A 9 9.83 -14.77 17.10
CA SER A 9 10.04 -14.56 15.66
C SER A 9 9.62 -13.13 15.29
N ARG A 10 10.57 -12.23 15.03
CA ARG A 10 10.27 -10.82 14.80
C ARG A 10 9.43 -10.69 13.54
N LYS A 11 8.11 -10.58 13.72
CA LYS A 11 7.18 -10.23 12.66
C LYS A 11 7.65 -8.90 12.08
N LEU A 12 7.96 -8.90 10.78
CA LEU A 12 8.42 -7.71 10.07
C LEU A 12 7.40 -6.58 10.24
N HIS A 13 7.87 -5.38 10.58
CA HIS A 13 7.03 -4.20 10.69
C HIS A 13 6.30 -3.92 9.37
N GLN A 14 5.03 -3.55 9.48
CA GLN A 14 4.16 -3.30 8.35
C GLN A 14 3.82 -1.82 8.32
N PHE A 15 4.79 -1.00 7.90
CA PHE A 15 4.68 0.44 7.93
C PHE A 15 3.55 0.96 7.05
N ILE A 16 2.76 1.88 7.60
CA ILE A 16 1.69 2.62 6.94
C ILE A 16 2.12 4.09 6.90
N PRO A 17 2.12 4.75 5.74
CA PRO A 17 2.39 6.17 5.64
C PRO A 17 1.28 7.00 6.32
N LEU A 18 1.67 7.95 7.17
CA LEU A 18 0.78 8.81 7.95
C LEU A 18 0.33 10.08 7.21
N TYR A 19 0.93 10.43 6.07
CA TYR A 19 0.55 11.57 5.22
C TYR A 19 0.32 12.90 5.98
N GLY A 20 1.17 13.13 6.99
CA GLY A 20 1.13 14.33 7.82
C GLY A 20 0.16 14.30 9.00
N ASN A 21 -0.66 13.25 9.16
CA ASN A 21 -1.50 13.09 10.35
C ASN A 21 -0.59 12.95 11.58
N THR A 22 -0.78 13.80 12.58
CA THR A 22 -0.12 13.74 13.90
C THR A 22 -1.01 13.18 14.99
N LYS A 23 -2.32 13.05 14.69
CA LYS A 23 -3.33 12.43 15.54
C LYS A 23 -4.01 11.34 14.73
N VAL A 24 -3.95 10.11 15.23
CA VAL A 24 -4.56 8.95 14.57
C VAL A 24 -5.34 8.13 15.58
N THR A 25 -6.49 7.63 15.14
CA THR A 25 -7.31 6.70 15.93
C THR A 25 -7.19 5.30 15.38
N PHE A 26 -7.13 4.31 16.26
CA PHE A 26 -7.10 2.92 15.87
C PHE A 26 -7.84 2.07 16.89
N GLU A 27 -8.47 1.02 16.41
CA GLU A 27 -9.19 0.04 17.22
C GLU A 27 -8.34 -1.23 17.33
N VAL A 28 -8.36 -1.87 18.50
CA VAL A 28 -7.79 -3.21 18.72
C VAL A 28 -8.83 -4.11 19.37
N LYS A 29 -8.82 -5.40 19.03
CA LYS A 29 -9.74 -6.42 19.56
C LYS A 29 -9.03 -7.72 19.86
N ASP A 30 -9.37 -8.34 20.98
CA ASP A 30 -8.89 -9.66 21.39
C ASP A 30 -7.35 -9.77 21.47
N CYS A 31 -6.69 -8.69 21.89
CA CYS A 31 -5.23 -8.60 21.98
C CYS A 31 -4.75 -8.69 23.44
N GLU A 32 -3.69 -9.44 23.72
CA GLU A 32 -3.02 -9.37 25.03
C GLU A 32 -2.21 -8.08 25.18
N GLN A 33 -1.54 -7.68 24.09
CA GLN A 33 -0.80 -6.42 23.97
C GLN A 33 -0.93 -5.87 22.56
N ALA A 34 -0.97 -4.54 22.43
CA ALA A 34 -0.82 -3.86 21.16
C ALA A 34 0.58 -3.26 21.06
N TYR A 35 1.29 -3.58 19.99
CA TYR A 35 2.63 -3.08 19.68
C TYR A 35 2.56 -2.11 18.52
N LEU A 36 3.00 -0.89 18.77
CA LEU A 36 3.05 0.17 17.78
C LEU A 36 4.51 0.61 17.59
N VAL A 37 4.88 0.90 16.35
CA VAL A 37 6.16 1.51 16.01
C VAL A 37 5.92 2.77 15.20
N LEU A 38 6.48 3.89 15.67
CA LEU A 38 6.50 5.16 14.97
C LEU A 38 7.90 5.42 14.43
N SER A 39 7.99 5.87 13.18
CA SER A 39 9.27 6.11 12.54
C SER A 39 9.25 7.19 11.46
N LYS A 40 10.41 7.78 11.20
CA LYS A 40 10.61 8.70 10.07
C LYS A 40 10.62 8.00 8.71
N ILE A 41 11.23 6.81 8.66
CA ILE A 41 11.37 5.99 7.44
C ILE A 41 10.79 4.60 7.67
N PRO A 42 10.32 3.90 6.63
CA PRO A 42 9.69 2.58 6.78
C PRO A 42 10.76 1.47 6.78
N LYS A 43 11.72 1.59 7.68
CA LYS A 43 12.84 0.66 7.86
C LYS A 43 13.36 0.72 9.29
N GLU A 44 13.56 -0.45 9.92
CA GLU A 44 14.07 -0.57 11.29
C GLU A 44 15.37 0.22 11.51
N ASN A 45 15.40 1.08 12.54
CA ASN A 45 16.55 1.89 12.94
C ASN A 45 16.40 2.40 14.39
N ASN A 46 17.40 3.11 14.92
CA ASN A 46 17.42 3.61 16.31
C ASN A 46 16.67 4.94 16.53
N ASP A 47 16.12 5.54 15.48
CA ASP A 47 15.31 6.77 15.55
C ASP A 47 13.80 6.46 15.65
N MET A 48 13.45 5.22 15.95
CA MET A 48 12.07 4.78 16.12
C MET A 48 11.60 4.94 17.57
N TYR A 49 10.28 5.09 17.72
CA TYR A 49 9.60 4.97 19.01
C TYR A 49 8.74 3.70 19.02
N GLU A 50 8.89 2.90 20.07
CA GLU A 50 8.11 1.71 20.34
C GLU A 50 7.06 2.08 21.40
N VAL A 51 5.79 1.87 21.09
CA VAL A 51 4.66 2.08 22.00
C VAL A 51 4.02 0.73 22.25
N VAL A 52 3.92 0.34 23.51
CA VAL A 52 3.25 -0.90 23.92
C VAL A 52 2.10 -0.55 24.82
N ILE A 53 0.94 -1.11 24.51
CA ILE A 53 -0.26 -1.04 25.34
C ILE A 53 -0.47 -2.42 25.93
N GLY A 54 -0.27 -2.54 27.24
CA GLY A 54 -0.48 -3.78 27.97
C GLY A 54 -1.96 -3.98 28.33
N GLY A 55 -2.49 -5.17 28.02
CA GLY A 55 -3.77 -5.64 28.53
C GLY A 55 -3.68 -6.14 29.98
N GLU A 56 -4.80 -6.63 30.53
CA GLU A 56 -4.91 -7.03 31.95
C GLU A 56 -3.89 -8.10 32.38
N SER A 57 -3.51 -9.01 31.47
CA SER A 57 -2.53 -10.08 31.76
C SER A 57 -1.08 -9.60 31.83
N ASN A 58 -0.76 -8.47 31.21
CA ASN A 58 0.60 -7.98 31.07
C ASN A 58 0.65 -6.45 31.29
N GLY A 59 0.00 -6.00 32.37
CA GLY A 59 -0.47 -4.62 32.65
C GLY A 59 0.57 -3.51 32.73
N LYS A 60 1.57 -3.50 31.86
CA LYS A 60 2.53 -2.43 31.64
C LYS A 60 2.33 -1.86 30.25
N SER A 61 2.11 -0.56 30.18
CA SER A 61 2.21 0.20 28.94
C SER A 61 3.44 1.08 28.96
N PHE A 62 4.13 1.20 27.83
CA PHE A 62 5.29 2.07 27.73
C PHE A 62 5.39 2.76 26.37
N ILE A 63 6.06 3.90 26.36
CA ILE A 63 6.59 4.55 25.16
C ILE A 63 8.10 4.63 25.35
N LYS A 64 8.87 4.12 24.40
CA LYS A 64 10.33 4.16 24.48
C LYS A 64 10.98 4.44 23.14
N LYS A 65 12.13 5.12 23.16
CA LYS A 65 12.98 5.25 21.98
C LYS A 65 13.80 3.98 21.78
N LYS A 66 13.82 3.49 20.55
CA LYS A 66 14.56 2.28 20.18
C LYS A 66 16.07 2.48 20.38
N GLY A 67 16.71 1.52 21.05
CA GLY A 67 18.15 1.57 21.31
C GLY A 67 18.58 2.54 22.41
N ASN A 68 17.65 3.25 23.08
CA ASN A 68 17.95 4.11 24.22
C ASN A 68 17.19 3.65 25.47
N LYS A 69 17.90 3.00 26.40
CA LYS A 69 17.31 2.46 27.64
C LYS A 69 16.81 3.53 28.60
N CYS A 70 17.29 4.77 28.49
CA CYS A 70 16.94 5.86 29.40
C CYS A 70 15.78 6.73 28.86
N ASP A 71 15.36 6.53 27.61
CA ASP A 71 14.34 7.32 26.95
C ASP A 71 13.04 6.51 26.88
N VAL A 72 12.46 6.29 28.06
CA VAL A 72 11.27 5.45 28.28
C VAL A 72 10.35 6.11 29.30
N THR A 73 9.05 6.05 29.01
CA THR A 73 7.99 6.27 29.99
C THR A 73 7.20 4.98 30.11
N GLU A 74 7.02 4.46 31.32
CA GLU A 74 6.28 3.23 31.62
C GLU A 74 5.25 3.52 32.71
N ILE A 75 4.06 2.95 32.57
CA ILE A 75 3.03 2.97 33.60
C ILE A 75 2.34 1.61 33.72
N SER A 76 1.79 1.32 34.90
CA SER A 76 0.88 0.20 35.08
C SER A 76 -0.49 0.56 34.50
N THR A 77 -0.99 -0.26 33.57
CA THR A 77 -2.28 -0.08 32.92
C THR A 77 -3.11 -1.34 33.04
N ASN A 78 -4.38 -1.20 33.40
CA ASN A 78 -5.36 -2.28 33.38
C ASN A 78 -6.40 -2.02 32.30
N VAL A 79 -5.95 -1.84 31.05
CA VAL A 79 -6.83 -1.55 29.92
C VAL A 79 -7.38 -2.85 29.35
N LEU A 80 -8.70 -3.00 29.28
CA LEU A 80 -9.35 -4.18 28.73
C LEU A 80 -9.29 -4.16 27.19
N LEU A 81 -8.26 -4.78 26.61
CA LEU A 81 -8.04 -4.84 25.15
C LEU A 81 -9.00 -5.80 24.39
N LYS A 82 -10.18 -6.07 24.94
CA LYS A 82 -11.23 -6.87 24.30
C LYS A 82 -11.84 -6.16 23.08
N CYS A 83 -12.05 -4.84 23.20
CA CYS A 83 -12.46 -3.96 22.12
C CYS A 83 -12.23 -2.51 22.58
N CYS A 84 -11.13 -1.89 22.13
CA CYS A 84 -10.77 -0.53 22.55
C CYS A 84 -10.36 0.30 21.35
N GLU A 85 -10.88 1.53 21.29
CA GLU A 85 -10.41 2.54 20.36
C GLU A 85 -9.45 3.51 21.09
N PHE A 86 -8.28 3.72 20.52
CA PHE A 86 -7.23 4.57 21.06
C PHE A 86 -7.04 5.80 20.19
N LEU A 87 -6.69 6.92 20.83
CA LEU A 87 -6.15 8.11 20.18
C LEU A 87 -4.65 8.18 20.46
N LEU A 88 -3.85 8.10 19.40
CA LEU A 88 -2.42 8.35 19.43
C LEU A 88 -2.14 9.76 18.88
N SER A 89 -1.41 10.57 19.64
CA SER A 89 -0.97 11.90 19.23
C SER A 89 0.54 11.99 19.32
N PHE A 90 1.18 12.63 18.35
CA PHE A 90 2.60 12.93 18.36
C PHE A 90 2.83 14.35 17.84
N GLU A 91 2.68 15.32 18.74
CA GLU A 91 2.75 16.75 18.43
C GLU A 91 3.73 17.43 19.38
N ASN A 92 4.48 18.43 18.90
CA ASN A 92 5.37 19.24 19.74
C ASN A 92 6.32 18.42 20.62
N HIS A 93 6.94 17.37 20.06
CA HIS A 93 7.79 16.43 20.78
C HIS A 93 7.09 15.54 21.82
N LEU A 94 5.76 15.60 21.94
CA LEU A 94 5.01 14.78 22.87
C LEU A 94 4.31 13.64 22.14
N ILE A 95 4.70 12.39 22.42
CA ILE A 95 3.95 11.19 22.03
C ILE A 95 2.99 10.87 23.17
N SER A 96 1.70 10.77 22.91
CA SER A 96 0.71 10.43 23.92
C SER A 96 -0.33 9.47 23.37
N ILE A 97 -0.82 8.60 24.25
CA ILE A 97 -1.88 7.67 23.91
C ILE A 97 -2.93 7.63 25.02
N GLY A 98 -4.18 7.64 24.59
CA GLY A 98 -5.37 7.60 25.43
C GLY A 98 -6.42 6.69 24.83
N VAL A 99 -7.35 6.22 25.66
CA VAL A 99 -8.61 5.67 25.15
C VAL A 99 -9.39 6.83 24.54
N LYS A 100 -9.94 6.61 23.34
CA LYS A 100 -10.72 7.63 22.64
C LYS A 100 -11.91 8.05 23.50
N ASP A 101 -12.27 9.34 23.42
CA ASP A 101 -13.40 9.97 24.12
C ASP A 101 -13.29 10.05 25.66
N LEU A 102 -12.28 9.45 26.31
CA LEU A 102 -11.99 9.62 27.74
C LEU A 102 -11.16 10.88 28.06
N GLY A 103 -10.89 11.72 27.07
CA GLY A 103 -10.35 13.08 27.21
C GLY A 103 -8.84 13.18 27.48
N LYS A 104 -8.30 12.44 28.46
CA LYS A 104 -6.88 12.52 28.83
C LYS A 104 -6.09 11.29 28.38
N PRO A 105 -4.87 11.46 27.82
CA PRO A 105 -3.98 10.32 27.55
C PRO A 105 -3.63 9.63 28.88
N PHE A 106 -3.58 8.30 28.87
CA PHE A 106 -3.14 7.54 30.04
C PHE A 106 -1.62 7.47 30.14
N ILE A 107 -0.90 7.64 29.02
CA ILE A 107 0.56 7.74 28.99
C ILE A 107 1.01 8.77 27.97
N SER A 108 2.06 9.51 28.31
CA SER A 108 2.70 10.47 27.43
C SER A 108 4.21 10.44 27.63
N HIS A 109 4.94 10.84 26.59
CA HIS A 109 6.39 10.75 26.54
C HIS A 109 6.97 11.92 25.74
N LEU A 110 7.92 12.62 26.34
CA LEU A 110 8.60 13.75 25.72
C LEU A 110 9.83 13.26 24.96
N ALA A 111 9.75 13.25 23.64
CA ALA A 111 10.78 12.80 22.72
C ALA A 111 12.03 13.69 22.77
N THR A 112 13.20 13.07 22.94
CA THR A 112 14.46 13.78 23.21
C THR A 112 15.15 14.40 21.98
N LYS A 113 14.94 13.87 20.76
CA LYS A 113 15.53 14.36 19.47
C LYS A 113 14.67 13.89 18.27
N SER A 114 14.89 14.51 17.09
CA SER A 114 14.22 14.30 15.78
C SER A 114 12.82 13.68 15.86
N PHE A 115 11.80 14.53 15.70
CA PHE A 115 10.40 14.20 15.94
C PHE A 115 9.57 14.18 14.65
N GLU A 116 10.17 13.70 13.56
CA GLU A 116 9.44 13.52 12.32
C GLU A 116 8.99 12.06 12.20
N LEU A 117 7.72 11.81 12.49
CA LEU A 117 7.13 10.47 12.46
C LEU A 117 6.18 10.40 11.27
N ASN A 118 6.63 9.75 10.20
CA ASN A 118 5.92 9.66 8.93
C ASN A 118 5.25 8.30 8.72
N PHE A 119 5.62 7.30 9.52
CA PHE A 119 5.11 5.94 9.41
C PHE A 119 4.69 5.38 10.76
N ILE A 120 3.63 4.57 10.73
CA ILE A 120 3.17 3.76 11.85
C ILE A 120 3.15 2.28 11.45
N SER A 121 3.55 1.38 12.34
CA SER A 121 3.24 -0.05 12.25
C SER A 121 2.43 -0.43 13.47
N ILE A 122 1.37 -1.22 13.29
CA ILE A 122 0.54 -1.74 14.39
C ILE A 122 0.58 -3.26 14.30
N ASP A 123 0.78 -3.92 15.44
CA ASP A 123 0.70 -5.36 15.59
C ASP A 123 -0.04 -5.71 16.89
N CYS A 124 -0.82 -6.78 16.83
CA CYS A 124 -1.68 -7.23 17.93
C CYS A 124 -1.48 -8.72 18.24
N GLY A 125 -0.27 -9.23 17.95
CA GLY A 125 0.05 -10.64 18.12
C GLY A 125 -0.67 -11.53 17.12
N ASP A 126 -0.88 -12.79 17.52
CA ASP A 126 -1.46 -13.83 16.67
C ASP A 126 -2.98 -13.98 16.85
N THR A 127 -3.53 -13.58 18.00
CA THR A 127 -4.97 -13.68 18.31
C THR A 127 -5.72 -12.38 18.07
N GLY A 128 -5.03 -11.25 18.21
CA GLY A 128 -5.64 -9.93 18.17
C GLY A 128 -5.77 -9.35 16.76
N THR A 129 -6.73 -8.45 16.61
CA THR A 129 -6.94 -7.69 15.37
C THR A 129 -6.83 -6.19 15.63
N TRP A 130 -6.51 -5.43 14.59
CA TRP A 130 -6.48 -3.98 14.66
C TRP A 130 -7.00 -3.34 13.38
N ILE A 131 -7.56 -2.15 13.52
CA ILE A 131 -8.04 -1.31 12.42
C ILE A 131 -7.54 0.11 12.66
N LEU A 132 -6.79 0.65 11.70
CA LEU A 132 -6.42 2.07 11.69
C LEU A 132 -7.56 2.86 11.05
N SER A 133 -8.03 3.92 11.70
CA SER A 133 -9.04 4.80 11.13
C SER A 133 -8.54 5.46 9.84
N PRO A 134 -9.43 5.81 8.89
CA PRO A 134 -9.03 6.47 7.64
C PRO A 134 -8.20 7.74 7.90
N LEU A 135 -7.02 7.78 7.29
CA LEU A 135 -6.11 8.92 7.37
C LEU A 135 -6.57 10.05 6.44
N ARG A 136 -6.39 11.30 6.89
CA ARG A 136 -6.63 12.48 6.05
C ARG A 136 -5.36 12.85 5.28
N PHE A 137 -5.49 13.42 4.10
CA PHE A 137 -4.33 13.98 3.44
C PHE A 137 -4.04 15.36 4.03
N GLU A 138 -2.98 15.48 4.85
CA GLU A 138 -2.54 16.76 5.40
C GLU A 138 -1.36 17.31 4.58
N LYS A 139 -0.35 16.47 4.34
CA LYS A 139 0.83 16.82 3.52
C LYS A 139 1.52 15.57 2.96
N PRO A 140 2.31 15.68 1.89
CA PRO A 140 3.11 14.56 1.42
C PRO A 140 4.17 14.16 2.46
N ILE A 141 4.53 12.87 2.46
CA ILE A 141 5.69 12.38 3.20
C ILE A 141 6.92 12.53 2.32
N GLU A 142 8.00 13.08 2.87
CA GLU A 142 9.30 13.05 2.22
C GLU A 142 10.07 11.79 2.58
N LEU A 143 10.58 11.11 1.56
CA LEU A 143 11.38 9.89 1.70
C LEU A 143 12.63 9.99 0.85
N VAL A 144 13.77 9.56 1.40
CA VAL A 144 15.03 9.50 0.66
C VAL A 144 15.41 8.05 0.44
N THR A 145 15.75 7.71 -0.79
CA THR A 145 16.35 6.41 -1.15
C THR A 145 17.81 6.65 -1.52
N PRO A 146 18.77 6.34 -0.63
CA PRO A 146 20.18 6.45 -0.94
C PRO A 146 20.56 5.57 -2.14
N LYS A 147 21.68 5.92 -2.79
CA LYS A 147 22.35 5.05 -3.76
C LYS A 147 22.52 3.64 -3.17
N GLU A 148 22.24 2.62 -3.99
CA GLU A 148 22.40 1.19 -3.63
C GLU A 148 21.54 0.72 -2.44
N SER A 149 20.50 1.48 -2.09
CA SER A 149 19.60 1.09 -1.00
C SER A 149 18.66 -0.06 -1.39
N SER A 150 18.37 -0.91 -0.39
CA SER A 150 17.27 -1.87 -0.47
C SER A 150 15.93 -1.14 -0.63
N TYR A 151 14.93 -1.85 -1.15
CA TYR A 151 13.55 -1.34 -1.16
C TYR A 151 13.10 -0.94 0.25
N GLN A 152 12.46 0.22 0.33
CA GLN A 152 11.77 0.71 1.51
C GLN A 152 10.28 0.42 1.30
N PHE A 153 9.76 -0.58 2.03
CA PHE A 153 8.41 -1.11 1.85
C PHE A 153 7.42 -0.49 2.83
N PHE A 154 6.26 -0.11 2.33
CA PHE A 154 5.12 0.31 3.13
C PHE A 154 3.82 -0.28 2.56
N ARG A 155 2.80 -0.40 3.41
CA ARG A 155 1.48 -0.89 3.03
C ARG A 155 0.82 0.04 2.02
N VAL A 156 0.17 -0.56 1.03
CA VAL A 156 -0.66 0.17 0.07
C VAL A 156 -2.05 0.40 0.64
N ASN A 157 -2.70 1.47 0.20
CA ASN A 157 -4.10 1.72 0.53
C ASN A 157 -5.04 0.79 -0.27
N GLU A 158 -6.29 0.68 0.19
CA GLU A 158 -7.31 -0.18 -0.42
C GLU A 158 -7.60 0.19 -1.88
N ASP A 159 -7.43 1.46 -2.24
CA ASP A 159 -7.60 1.98 -3.59
C ASP A 159 -6.63 1.39 -4.62
N ARG A 160 -5.56 0.71 -4.18
CA ARG A 160 -4.52 0.10 -5.03
C ARG A 160 -3.99 1.09 -6.08
N ARG A 161 -3.82 2.34 -5.65
CA ARG A 161 -3.32 3.45 -6.45
C ARG A 161 -2.24 4.15 -5.63
N PHE A 162 -1.25 4.72 -6.30
CA PHE A 162 -0.16 5.43 -5.65
C PHE A 162 0.20 6.68 -6.45
N HIS A 163 0.33 7.80 -5.75
CA HIS A 163 0.75 9.08 -6.30
C HIS A 163 2.04 9.52 -5.61
N PHE A 164 3.04 9.86 -6.41
CA PHE A 164 4.29 10.36 -5.89
C PHE A 164 4.94 11.34 -6.86
N GLU A 165 5.77 12.21 -6.30
CA GLU A 165 6.79 12.93 -7.05
C GLU A 165 8.16 12.36 -6.68
N VAL A 166 9.09 12.40 -7.64
CA VAL A 166 10.47 12.01 -7.39
C VAL A 166 11.43 12.96 -8.10
N ARG A 167 12.49 13.34 -7.39
CA ARG A 167 13.65 14.03 -7.92
C ARG A 167 14.83 13.07 -7.89
N CYS A 168 15.32 12.69 -9.07
CA CYS A 168 16.34 11.68 -9.26
C CYS A 168 16.89 11.75 -10.69
N SER A 169 18.17 11.41 -10.89
CA SER A 169 18.77 11.45 -12.24
C SER A 169 18.43 10.24 -13.12
N ARG A 170 18.12 9.07 -12.52
CA ARG A 170 17.81 7.81 -13.24
C ARG A 170 17.35 6.69 -12.31
N ASP A 171 16.84 5.61 -12.90
CA ASP A 171 16.64 4.30 -12.28
C ASP A 171 15.73 4.33 -11.03
N VAL A 172 14.62 5.04 -11.11
CA VAL A 172 13.53 4.98 -10.11
C VAL A 172 12.86 3.62 -10.22
N GLN A 173 12.76 2.88 -9.11
CA GLN A 173 12.20 1.53 -9.11
C GLN A 173 11.18 1.36 -7.99
N LEU A 174 10.01 0.85 -8.38
CA LEU A 174 8.96 0.46 -7.46
C LEU A 174 8.74 -1.06 -7.52
N ALA A 175 8.39 -1.66 -6.39
CA ALA A 175 8.12 -3.09 -6.27
C ALA A 175 6.73 -3.31 -5.68
N LEU A 176 5.88 -4.04 -6.40
CA LEU A 176 4.58 -4.50 -5.93
C LEU A 176 4.70 -5.94 -5.41
N THR A 177 4.42 -6.15 -4.13
CA THR A 177 4.63 -7.42 -3.43
C THR A 177 3.51 -7.74 -2.45
N LYS A 178 3.37 -9.03 -2.10
CA LYS A 178 2.43 -9.48 -1.05
C LYS A 178 2.95 -9.23 0.37
N THR A 179 4.26 -9.30 0.55
CA THR A 179 4.96 -9.10 1.83
C THR A 179 5.93 -7.91 1.72
N PRO A 180 6.40 -7.31 2.83
CA PRO A 180 7.38 -6.21 2.80
C PRO A 180 8.81 -6.71 2.49
N THR A 181 8.94 -7.66 1.56
CA THR A 181 10.18 -8.33 1.18
C THR A 181 10.22 -8.56 -0.32
N VAL A 182 11.43 -8.68 -0.88
CA VAL A 182 11.62 -8.98 -2.30
C VAL A 182 11.41 -10.48 -2.54
N ALA A 183 10.15 -10.88 -2.72
CA ALA A 183 9.73 -12.26 -2.94
C ALA A 183 8.82 -12.37 -4.17
N ASP A 184 8.95 -13.48 -4.90
CA ASP A 184 8.06 -13.76 -6.03
C ASP A 184 6.67 -14.23 -5.51
N PRO A 185 5.56 -13.87 -6.18
CA PRO A 185 5.49 -13.04 -7.37
C PRO A 185 5.68 -11.55 -7.05
N ILE A 186 6.56 -10.89 -7.81
CA ILE A 186 6.85 -9.45 -7.71
C ILE A 186 6.68 -8.80 -9.08
N TYR A 187 6.09 -7.61 -9.10
CA TYR A 187 6.11 -6.73 -10.27
C TYR A 187 6.93 -5.48 -9.97
N GLU A 188 7.97 -5.27 -10.76
CA GLU A 188 8.81 -4.08 -10.66
C GLU A 188 8.41 -3.08 -11.74
N ILE A 189 8.24 -1.83 -11.35
CA ILE A 189 8.06 -0.70 -12.25
C ILE A 189 9.37 0.07 -12.24
N VAL A 190 10.05 0.11 -13.38
CA VAL A 190 11.28 0.86 -13.60
C VAL A 190 10.95 2.10 -14.41
N ILE A 191 11.26 3.27 -13.88
CA ILE A 191 11.07 4.57 -14.53
C ILE A 191 12.45 5.18 -14.75
N GLY A 192 12.70 5.69 -15.96
CA GLY A 192 13.99 6.28 -16.31
C GLY A 192 15.16 5.29 -16.17
N GLY A 193 14.93 4.02 -16.49
CA GLY A 193 15.96 3.00 -16.62
C GLY A 193 16.84 3.21 -17.86
N TRP A 194 17.88 2.39 -18.01
CA TRP A 194 18.82 2.43 -19.15
C TRP A 194 19.41 3.84 -19.35
N ARG A 195 19.94 4.43 -18.27
CA ARG A 195 20.44 5.82 -18.25
C ARG A 195 19.35 6.85 -18.58
N ASN A 196 18.19 6.73 -17.94
CA ASN A 196 17.04 7.63 -18.15
C ASN A 196 16.50 7.63 -19.58
N ARG A 197 16.55 6.48 -20.27
CA ARG A 197 16.07 6.35 -21.67
C ARG A 197 14.80 5.53 -21.82
N ARG A 198 14.47 4.67 -20.85
CA ARG A 198 13.38 3.70 -21.00
C ARG A 198 12.72 3.41 -19.67
N SER A 199 11.41 3.20 -19.71
CA SER A 199 10.62 2.72 -18.58
C SER A 199 10.06 1.34 -18.90
N ALA A 200 9.94 0.49 -17.89
CA ALA A 200 9.47 -0.89 -18.06
C ALA A 200 8.72 -1.42 -16.84
N ILE A 201 7.79 -2.35 -17.07
CA ILE A 201 7.22 -3.22 -16.05
C ILE A 201 7.89 -4.59 -16.21
N ARG A 202 8.43 -5.14 -15.12
CA ARG A 202 9.10 -6.44 -15.07
C ARG A 202 8.39 -7.37 -14.10
N LYS A 203 8.22 -8.63 -14.48
CA LYS A 203 7.72 -9.70 -13.61
C LYS A 203 8.88 -10.53 -13.08
N ASN A 204 8.89 -10.78 -11.77
CA ASN A 204 9.83 -11.64 -11.06
C ASN A 204 11.30 -11.31 -11.35
N ARG A 205 11.62 -10.01 -11.50
CA ARG A 205 12.97 -9.51 -11.85
C ARG A 205 13.56 -10.07 -13.15
N LYS A 206 12.78 -10.77 -13.97
CA LYS A 206 13.26 -11.51 -15.14
C LYS A 206 12.64 -11.00 -16.43
N LYS A 207 11.31 -11.09 -16.55
CA LYS A 207 10.60 -10.83 -17.80
C LYS A 207 10.10 -9.39 -17.87
N ILE A 208 10.52 -8.63 -18.88
CA ILE A 208 9.87 -7.36 -19.22
C ILE A 208 8.50 -7.68 -19.83
N VAL A 209 7.43 -7.15 -19.23
CA VAL A 209 6.04 -7.39 -19.64
C VAL A 209 5.37 -6.16 -20.25
N ALA A 210 5.96 -4.98 -20.04
CA ALA A 210 5.64 -3.74 -20.77
C ALA A 210 6.89 -2.86 -20.79
N SER A 211 7.10 -2.10 -21.86
CA SER A 211 8.25 -1.19 -21.98
C SER A 211 7.94 -0.07 -22.96
N VAL A 212 8.42 1.14 -22.65
CA VAL A 212 8.27 2.32 -23.50
C VAL A 212 9.54 3.17 -23.45
N SER A 213 9.90 3.76 -24.59
CA SER A 213 10.97 4.76 -24.66
C SER A 213 10.54 6.03 -23.94
N THR A 214 11.33 6.45 -22.96
CA THR A 214 11.04 7.61 -22.09
C THR A 214 12.34 8.37 -21.83
N PRO A 215 12.95 8.96 -22.89
CA PRO A 215 14.17 9.72 -22.73
C PRO A 215 13.92 10.92 -21.82
N ASP A 216 14.81 11.08 -20.84
CA ASP A 216 14.89 12.24 -19.95
C ASP A 216 13.62 12.47 -19.11
N ILE A 217 12.90 11.37 -18.80
CA ILE A 217 11.65 11.41 -18.01
C ILE A 217 11.89 11.75 -16.53
N LEU A 218 13.07 11.44 -15.99
CA LEU A 218 13.47 11.83 -14.64
C LEU A 218 14.37 13.06 -14.67
N ASN A 219 14.31 13.86 -13.61
CA ASN A 219 15.10 15.08 -13.45
C ASN A 219 15.75 15.12 -12.06
N GLU A 220 17.04 15.48 -12.00
CA GLU A 220 17.80 15.55 -10.76
C GLU A 220 17.61 16.87 -9.98
N ASN A 221 17.17 17.91 -10.68
CA ASN A 221 16.97 19.25 -10.15
C ASN A 221 15.50 19.51 -9.79
N ASN A 222 14.57 18.88 -10.51
CA ASN A 222 13.13 19.09 -10.34
C ASN A 222 12.39 17.80 -9.98
N PHE A 223 11.33 17.94 -9.19
CA PHE A 223 10.41 16.84 -8.93
C PHE A 223 9.58 16.54 -10.19
N VAL A 224 9.46 15.26 -10.51
CA VAL A 224 8.59 14.76 -11.59
C VAL A 224 7.49 13.90 -11.01
N GLU A 225 6.26 14.14 -11.45
CA GLU A 225 5.02 13.56 -10.93
C GLU A 225 4.61 12.27 -11.67
N PHE A 226 4.22 11.25 -10.91
CA PHE A 226 3.80 9.94 -11.41
C PHE A 226 2.61 9.38 -10.63
N TRP A 227 1.74 8.66 -11.34
CA TRP A 227 0.70 7.84 -10.73
C TRP A 227 0.79 6.40 -11.21
N ILE A 228 0.52 5.48 -10.28
CA ILE A 228 0.46 4.05 -10.52
C ILE A 228 -0.89 3.53 -10.04
N SER A 229 -1.49 2.60 -10.80
CA SER A 229 -2.63 1.81 -10.34
C SER A 229 -2.40 0.34 -10.63
N PHE A 230 -2.81 -0.55 -9.73
CA PHE A 230 -2.63 -2.01 -9.84
C PHE A 230 -3.91 -2.73 -9.41
N LYS A 231 -5.00 -2.44 -10.11
CA LYS A 231 -6.35 -2.98 -9.86
C LYS A 231 -6.95 -3.55 -11.13
N ASN A 232 -8.00 -4.36 -11.00
CA ASN A 232 -8.72 -4.97 -12.13
C ASN A 232 -7.76 -5.71 -13.08
N ASN A 233 -6.86 -6.51 -12.49
CA ASN A 233 -5.81 -7.27 -13.18
C ASN A 233 -4.93 -6.45 -14.15
N THR A 234 -4.82 -5.14 -13.91
CA THR A 234 -4.06 -4.22 -14.76
C THR A 234 -3.12 -3.37 -13.92
N ILE A 235 -1.85 -3.31 -14.32
CA ILE A 235 -0.87 -2.33 -13.82
C ILE A 235 -0.80 -1.18 -14.83
N VAL A 236 -1.04 0.04 -14.38
CA VAL A 236 -0.98 1.26 -15.20
C VAL A 236 -0.01 2.23 -14.55
N VAL A 237 0.83 2.85 -15.38
CA VAL A 237 1.74 3.94 -14.99
C VAL A 237 1.48 5.14 -15.89
N SER A 238 1.38 6.30 -15.24
CA SER A 238 1.02 7.58 -15.83
C SER A 238 1.91 8.68 -15.27
N SER A 239 2.13 9.73 -16.07
CA SER A 239 2.89 10.91 -15.67
C SER A 239 2.35 12.12 -16.43
N ARG A 240 2.48 13.30 -15.84
CA ARG A 240 2.06 14.56 -16.44
C ARG A 240 2.92 14.94 -17.65
N GLU A 241 4.20 14.57 -17.62
CA GLU A 241 5.18 14.84 -18.68
C GLU A 241 4.86 14.10 -20.00
N TYR A 242 4.04 13.05 -19.95
CA TYR A 242 3.67 12.30 -21.14
C TYR A 242 2.34 12.79 -21.70
N LYS A 243 2.36 13.33 -22.93
CA LYS A 243 1.16 13.85 -23.65
C LYS A 243 -0.01 12.86 -23.74
N ARG A 244 0.25 11.56 -23.56
CA ARG A 244 -0.79 10.53 -23.31
C ARG A 244 -0.85 10.25 -21.81
N ARG A 245 -2.01 10.48 -21.18
CA ARG A 245 -2.18 10.29 -19.73
C ARG A 245 -1.75 8.91 -19.21
N LEU A 246 -1.67 7.88 -20.04
CA LEU A 246 -1.15 6.54 -19.70
C LEU A 246 0.05 6.24 -20.60
N PHE A 247 1.22 5.90 -20.04
CA PHE A 247 2.40 5.58 -20.86
C PHE A 247 2.95 4.17 -20.65
N MET A 248 2.58 3.45 -19.59
CA MET A 248 2.78 1.99 -19.50
C MET A 248 1.53 1.30 -18.98
N VAL A 249 1.16 0.19 -19.63
CA VAL A 249 0.01 -0.63 -19.24
C VAL A 249 0.37 -2.10 -19.38
N HIS A 250 0.06 -2.89 -18.36
CA HIS A 250 0.21 -4.34 -18.37
C HIS A 250 -1.09 -5.00 -17.87
N ARG A 251 -1.72 -5.83 -18.71
CA ARG A 251 -2.93 -6.58 -18.40
C ARG A 251 -2.62 -8.08 -18.33
N VAL A 252 -3.23 -8.77 -17.37
CA VAL A 252 -3.13 -10.22 -17.19
C VAL A 252 -4.49 -10.80 -16.77
N ASP A 253 -4.64 -12.11 -16.82
CA ASP A 253 -5.86 -12.77 -16.37
C ASP A 253 -6.08 -12.62 -14.86
N LYS A 254 -4.99 -12.72 -14.08
CA LYS A 254 -5.00 -12.59 -12.62
C LYS A 254 -3.71 -11.95 -12.11
N LEU A 255 -3.83 -10.76 -11.51
CA LEU A 255 -2.72 -10.18 -10.74
C LEU A 255 -2.64 -10.84 -9.35
N PRO A 256 -1.43 -10.99 -8.78
CA PRO A 256 -1.28 -11.28 -7.37
C PRO A 256 -1.89 -10.19 -6.48
N ASP A 257 -2.21 -10.54 -5.25
CA ASP A 257 -2.55 -9.55 -4.23
C ASP A 257 -1.29 -8.83 -3.75
N PHE A 258 -1.18 -7.57 -4.18
CA PHE A 258 -0.14 -6.66 -3.70
C PHE A 258 -0.64 -5.92 -2.48
N LEU A 259 0.04 -6.12 -1.35
CA LEU A 259 -0.26 -5.45 -0.08
C LEU A 259 0.81 -4.40 0.27
N PHE A 260 1.97 -4.45 -0.39
CA PHE A 260 3.09 -3.57 -0.14
C PHE A 260 3.62 -2.96 -1.43
N LEU A 261 4.06 -1.72 -1.31
CA LEU A 261 4.83 -1.00 -2.31
C LEU A 261 6.22 -0.72 -1.74
N GLY A 262 7.24 -1.20 -2.43
CA GLY A 262 8.63 -0.87 -2.15
C GLY A 262 9.10 0.24 -3.09
N VAL A 263 9.83 1.22 -2.57
CA VAL A 263 10.52 2.21 -3.41
C VAL A 263 12.02 2.15 -3.20
N ARG A 264 12.78 2.36 -4.28
CA ARG A 264 14.23 2.58 -4.25
C ARG A 264 14.68 3.30 -5.51
N THR A 265 15.93 3.77 -5.50
CA THR A 265 16.65 4.20 -6.70
C THR A 265 17.75 3.21 -7.05
N GLY A 266 18.25 3.29 -8.29
CA GLY A 266 19.36 2.48 -8.77
C GLY A 266 20.69 2.84 -8.11
N SER A 267 21.73 2.10 -8.46
CA SER A 267 23.08 2.24 -7.88
C SER A 267 23.83 3.52 -8.29
N HIS A 268 23.20 4.43 -9.03
CA HIS A 268 23.86 5.61 -9.60
C HIS A 268 23.17 6.92 -9.23
N ALA A 269 22.11 6.85 -8.41
CA ALA A 269 21.34 8.03 -8.05
C ALA A 269 20.70 7.90 -6.66
N THR A 270 20.73 8.98 -5.90
CA THR A 270 19.87 9.17 -4.73
C THR A 270 18.54 9.74 -5.20
N GLY A 271 17.44 9.23 -4.67
CA GLY A 271 16.10 9.75 -4.93
C GLY A 271 15.55 10.49 -3.72
N THR A 272 14.99 11.67 -3.95
CA THR A 272 14.09 12.33 -2.99
C THR A 272 12.67 12.17 -3.51
N TRP A 273 11.79 11.64 -2.67
CA TRP A 273 10.43 11.29 -3.01
C TRP A 273 9.46 12.09 -2.16
N LYS A 274 8.32 12.49 -2.74
CA LYS A 274 7.15 12.97 -2.02
C LYS A 274 6.01 11.99 -2.24
N LEU A 275 5.51 11.40 -1.16
CA LEU A 275 4.45 10.40 -1.20
C LEU A 275 3.13 11.07 -0.81
N TYR A 276 2.15 11.02 -1.70
CA TYR A 276 0.85 11.64 -1.47
C TYR A 276 -0.16 10.59 -1.02
N ALA A 277 -1.02 10.94 -0.07
CA ALA A 277 -2.26 10.19 0.09
C ALA A 277 -3.10 10.48 -1.15
N LEU A 278 -3.78 9.48 -1.66
CA LEU A 278 -4.74 9.74 -2.71
C LEU A 278 -5.97 10.39 -2.10
N PRO A 279 -6.43 11.53 -2.63
CA PRO A 279 -7.73 12.04 -2.24
C PRO A 279 -8.79 10.98 -2.60
N LEU A 280 -9.72 10.73 -1.69
CA LEU A 280 -10.96 9.97 -1.95
C LEU A 280 -11.77 10.56 -3.14
N ARG A 281 -11.37 11.71 -3.71
CA ARG A 281 -12.09 12.48 -4.73
C ARG A 281 -11.27 12.99 -5.92
N MET A 282 -10.30 12.24 -6.42
CA MET A 282 -9.98 12.38 -7.85
C MET A 282 -10.98 11.55 -8.67
N ALA A 283 -12.23 12.00 -8.68
CA ALA A 283 -13.09 11.76 -9.84
C ALA A 283 -12.35 12.34 -11.04
N LEU A 284 -12.24 11.54 -12.10
CA LEU A 284 -11.71 11.98 -13.38
C LEU A 284 -12.36 13.32 -13.75
N PRO A 285 -11.64 14.30 -14.33
CA PRO A 285 -12.32 15.40 -15.00
C PRO A 285 -13.28 14.78 -16.02
N ALA A 286 -14.57 15.11 -15.91
CA ALA A 286 -15.59 14.67 -16.84
C ALA A 286 -15.13 15.00 -18.27
N GLY A 287 -15.14 13.99 -19.15
CA GLY A 287 -14.89 14.21 -20.59
C GLY A 287 -13.70 13.50 -21.22
N ILE A 288 -13.31 12.30 -20.78
CA ILE A 288 -12.57 11.37 -21.65
C ILE A 288 -13.30 10.03 -21.71
N THR A 289 -14.12 9.90 -22.74
CA THR A 289 -14.62 8.59 -23.21
C THR A 289 -13.42 7.84 -23.77
N LEU A 290 -12.93 6.83 -23.06
CA LEU A 290 -12.03 5.84 -23.66
C LEU A 290 -12.89 4.95 -24.55
N ASN A 291 -12.91 5.24 -25.85
CA ASN A 291 -13.31 4.27 -26.86
C ASN A 291 -12.36 3.08 -26.76
N VAL A 292 -12.75 2.06 -26.02
CA VAL A 292 -12.20 0.72 -26.16
C VAL A 292 -12.89 0.12 -27.38
N PRO A 293 -12.17 -0.23 -28.46
CA PRO A 293 -12.80 -0.90 -29.59
C PRO A 293 -13.41 -2.20 -29.06
N ALA A 294 -14.72 -2.35 -29.28
CA ALA A 294 -15.45 -3.56 -28.96
C ALA A 294 -14.78 -4.72 -29.70
N LEU A 295 -14.23 -5.68 -28.95
CA LEU A 295 -14.00 -7.01 -29.46
C LEU A 295 -15.39 -7.59 -29.72
N THR A 296 -15.67 -7.84 -31.00
CA THR A 296 -16.87 -8.51 -31.47
C THR A 296 -16.95 -9.89 -30.84
N GLU A 297 -17.87 -10.09 -29.91
CA GLU A 297 -18.33 -11.41 -29.53
C GLU A 297 -19.03 -12.04 -30.76
N ARG A 298 -18.37 -13.00 -31.40
CA ARG A 298 -19.08 -13.94 -32.27
C ARG A 298 -19.89 -14.86 -31.36
N SER A 299 -21.20 -14.74 -31.52
CA SER A 299 -22.22 -15.58 -30.92
C SER A 299 -21.98 -17.07 -31.21
N TYR A 300 -21.83 -17.86 -30.16
CA TYR A 300 -22.17 -19.29 -30.18
C TYR A 300 -23.51 -19.41 -29.46
N SER A 301 -24.59 -19.49 -30.24
CA SER A 301 -25.92 -19.79 -29.71
C SER A 301 -26.37 -21.13 -30.26
N ASP A 302 -26.24 -22.17 -29.45
CA ASP A 302 -26.97 -23.42 -29.62
C ASP A 302 -28.47 -23.15 -29.47
N LYS A 303 -29.23 -23.35 -30.55
CA LYS A 303 -30.69 -23.42 -30.49
C LYS A 303 -31.13 -24.87 -30.61
N VAL A 304 -31.30 -25.51 -29.46
CA VAL A 304 -32.17 -26.68 -29.31
C VAL A 304 -33.61 -26.24 -29.61
N THR A 305 -34.18 -26.73 -30.71
CA THR A 305 -35.60 -26.51 -31.03
C THR A 305 -36.37 -27.82 -30.89
N ILE A 306 -37.20 -27.86 -29.85
CA ILE A 306 -38.18 -28.92 -29.58
C ILE A 306 -39.31 -28.82 -30.61
N ARG A 307 -39.52 -29.88 -31.41
CA ARG A 307 -40.69 -30.01 -32.30
C ARG A 307 -41.85 -30.66 -31.54
N ARG A 308 -43.00 -29.96 -31.45
CA ARG A 308 -44.32 -30.56 -31.22
C ARG A 308 -45.26 -30.09 -32.33
N GLY A 309 -45.82 -31.04 -33.05
CA GLY A 309 -46.67 -30.80 -34.22
C GLY A 309 -48.13 -30.53 -33.88
N ARG A 310 -48.90 -30.14 -34.90
CA ARG A 310 -50.31 -30.49 -35.04
C ARG A 310 -50.78 -30.43 -36.49
N ARG A 311 -51.73 -31.33 -36.74
CA ARG A 311 -52.37 -31.78 -37.98
C ARG A 311 -53.08 -30.69 -38.79
N GLN A 312 -53.19 -30.93 -40.11
CA GLN A 312 -54.42 -30.67 -40.86
C GLN A 312 -54.82 -31.93 -41.65
N ASN A 313 -56.05 -32.38 -41.41
CA ASN A 313 -56.91 -33.22 -42.27
C ASN A 313 -57.57 -32.28 -43.31
N ALA A 314 -58.12 -32.64 -44.48
CA ALA A 314 -58.24 -33.87 -45.28
C ALA A 314 -58.97 -33.50 -46.61
N LEU A 315 -59.17 -34.51 -47.48
CA LEU A 315 -60.12 -34.59 -48.63
C LEU A 315 -59.68 -33.88 -49.93
N LYS A 316 -59.53 -34.54 -51.10
CA LYS A 316 -60.42 -35.50 -51.80
C LYS A 316 -59.67 -36.46 -52.77
N SER A 317 -60.30 -37.61 -52.99
CA SER A 317 -60.07 -38.82 -53.83
C SER A 317 -60.36 -38.65 -55.34
N PRO A 318 -60.50 -39.72 -56.19
CA PRO A 318 -59.73 -40.96 -56.44
C PRO A 318 -59.51 -41.27 -57.97
N LYS A 319 -59.00 -42.49 -58.27
CA LYS A 319 -59.07 -43.28 -59.55
C LYS A 319 -58.01 -42.95 -60.62
N SER A 320 -57.47 -43.87 -61.43
CA SER A 320 -57.46 -45.35 -61.56
C SER A 320 -56.72 -45.71 -62.87
N PHE A 321 -56.18 -46.93 -62.98
CA PHE A 321 -55.64 -47.60 -64.19
C PHE A 321 -54.35 -46.96 -64.78
N MET A 322 -53.29 -47.68 -65.15
CA MET A 322 -53.15 -49.05 -65.65
C MET A 322 -51.73 -49.55 -65.31
#